data_AF-A0A1Q1FKS1-F1
#
_entry.id   AF-A0A1Q1FKS1-F1
#
_cell.length_a   1.000
_cell.length_b   1.000
_cell.length_c   1.000
_cell.angle_alpha   90.00
_cell.angle_beta   90.00
_cell.angle_gamma   90.00
#
_symmetry.space_group_name_H-M   'P 1'
#
loop_
_entity.id
_entity.type
_entity.pdbx_description
1 polymer ?
#
loop_
_entity_poly.entity_id
_entity_poly.type
_entity_poly.pdbx_seq_one_letter_code
_entity_poly.pdbx_strand_id
1 'polypeptide(L)'
;MGLRSWVSGLLGGEGDATDDGDDGELELAVDVERRAGSILEHYGLSGEDARQVAEILAAELGREEGYARSMIADRVARELDMDEERARTIVDTEVASIRNLARVRTFTDQAGGDVRFRWVDSVGQDDSQVCADVRSEIDDRGPVDLDELRSIIREAASEHPSGTPERADDLVPHERCRHTVVRHME
;
A
#
# COMPACT_ATOMS: atom_id res chain seq x y z
N MET A 1 -32.66 4.56 -16.81
CA MET A 1 -31.62 3.75 -17.46
C MET A 1 -30.62 4.71 -18.09
N GLY A 2 -29.59 5.11 -17.33
CA GLY A 2 -28.56 6.04 -17.80
C GLY A 2 -27.23 5.32 -17.81
N LEU A 3 -26.76 4.93 -18.99
CA LEU A 3 -25.41 4.43 -19.22
C LEU A 3 -24.50 5.66 -19.40
N ARG A 4 -23.60 5.90 -18.45
CA ARG A 4 -22.47 6.81 -18.66
C ARG A 4 -21.27 5.99 -19.11
N SER A 5 -21.02 6.14 -20.40
CA SER A 5 -19.85 5.72 -21.16
C SER A 5 -18.59 6.37 -20.61
N TRP A 6 -17.59 5.56 -20.27
CA TRP A 6 -16.20 6.01 -20.07
C TRP A 6 -15.41 5.48 -21.26
N VAL A 7 -14.98 6.39 -22.15
CA VAL A 7 -14.07 6.06 -23.26
C VAL A 7 -12.76 6.79 -23.04
N SER A 8 -11.71 5.98 -23.14
CA SER A 8 -10.28 6.23 -23.06
C SER A 8 -9.78 7.46 -23.82
N GLY A 9 -8.79 8.13 -23.23
CA GLY A 9 -7.89 9.06 -23.90
C GLY A 9 -6.44 8.67 -23.63
N LEU A 10 -5.94 7.70 -24.38
CA LEU A 10 -4.52 7.32 -24.49
C LEU A 10 -3.89 8.18 -25.58
N LEU A 11 -2.94 9.07 -25.25
CA LEU A 11 -1.92 9.56 -26.19
C LEU A 11 -0.65 10.04 -25.45
N GLY A 12 0.45 9.30 -25.64
CA GLY A 12 1.78 9.90 -25.86
C GLY A 12 2.84 9.79 -24.76
N GLY A 13 3.95 9.13 -25.10
CA GLY A 13 5.29 9.43 -24.56
C GLY A 13 5.95 8.29 -23.80
N GLU A 14 6.97 7.67 -24.41
CA GLU A 14 8.02 6.97 -23.68
C GLU A 14 8.64 7.93 -22.65
N GLY A 15 8.41 7.66 -21.38
CA GLY A 15 8.83 8.49 -20.26
C GLY A 15 8.66 7.73 -18.96
N ASP A 16 9.69 7.81 -18.14
CA ASP A 16 9.86 7.21 -16.81
C ASP A 16 8.57 7.19 -15.97
N ALA A 17 8.27 6.03 -15.38
CA ALA A 17 7.06 5.77 -14.62
C ALA A 17 7.08 6.56 -13.30
N THR A 18 6.64 7.81 -13.37
CA THR A 18 6.29 8.62 -12.22
C THR A 18 4.92 8.14 -11.73
N ASP A 19 4.92 7.51 -10.55
CA ASP A 19 3.77 7.05 -9.75
C ASP A 19 3.01 8.29 -9.20
N ASP A 20 2.51 9.15 -10.09
CA ASP A 20 1.73 10.34 -9.76
C ASP A 20 0.25 9.97 -9.56
N GLY A 21 -0.02 9.25 -8.48
CA GLY A 21 -1.34 9.29 -7.85
C GLY A 21 -1.49 10.63 -7.14
N ASP A 22 -2.58 11.36 -7.42
CA ASP A 22 -2.99 12.61 -6.76
C ASP A 22 -3.18 12.41 -5.25
N ASP A 23 -2.05 12.33 -4.54
CA ASP A 23 -1.91 12.23 -3.11
C ASP A 23 -1.89 13.65 -2.56
N GLY A 24 -3.04 14.32 -2.53
CA GLY A 24 -3.16 15.62 -1.87
C GLY A 24 -2.54 15.55 -0.47
N GLU A 25 -1.47 16.31 -0.24
CA GLU A 25 -0.63 16.41 0.98
C GLU A 25 -0.86 15.28 2.00
N LEU A 26 -0.61 14.02 1.61
CA LEU A 26 -0.71 12.89 2.54
C LEU A 26 0.49 12.95 3.48
N GLU A 27 0.25 13.23 4.76
CA GLU A 27 1.29 13.15 5.77
C GLU A 27 1.65 11.68 6.03
N LEU A 28 2.77 11.22 5.47
CA LEU A 28 3.28 9.86 5.64
C LEU A 28 4.05 9.72 6.96
N ALA A 29 3.39 10.00 8.08
CA ALA A 29 3.99 9.85 9.40
C ALA A 29 4.26 8.37 9.72
N VAL A 30 5.55 8.02 9.79
CA VAL A 30 6.02 6.67 10.12
C VAL A 30 6.32 6.56 11.62
N ASP A 31 5.57 5.73 12.33
CA ASP A 31 5.93 5.28 13.68
C ASP A 31 7.05 4.23 13.56
N VAL A 32 8.28 4.65 13.83
CA VAL A 32 9.48 3.83 13.67
C VAL A 32 9.43 2.57 14.52
N GLU A 33 8.99 2.65 15.78
CA GLU A 33 9.00 1.49 16.68
C GLU A 33 7.96 0.46 16.26
N ARG A 34 6.73 0.91 15.95
CA ARG A 34 5.69 0.01 15.42
C ARG A 34 6.15 -0.62 14.10
N ARG A 35 6.72 0.18 13.19
CA ARG A 35 7.14 -0.27 11.87
C ARG A 35 8.29 -1.26 11.96
N ALA A 36 9.27 -1.01 12.84
CA ALA A 36 10.36 -1.95 13.11
C ALA A 36 9.84 -3.30 13.63
N GLY A 37 8.83 -3.29 14.52
CA GLY A 37 8.17 -4.51 14.99
C GLY A 37 7.58 -5.34 13.86
N SER A 38 6.80 -4.70 12.98
CA SER A 38 6.24 -5.34 11.77
C SER A 38 7.34 -5.89 10.85
N ILE A 39 8.38 -5.11 10.58
CA ILE A 39 9.47 -5.52 9.68
C ILE A 39 10.23 -6.72 10.26
N LEU A 40 10.51 -6.73 11.57
CA LEU A 40 11.14 -7.85 12.25
C LEU A 40 10.29 -9.12 12.13
N GLU A 41 8.99 -9.00 12.39
CA GLU A 41 8.06 -10.13 12.38
C GLU A 41 7.97 -10.79 10.98
N HIS A 42 7.86 -9.99 9.92
CA HIS A 42 7.58 -10.51 8.58
C HIS A 42 8.81 -10.81 7.73
N TYR A 43 9.95 -10.18 7.99
CA TYR A 43 11.13 -10.33 7.15
C TYR A 43 12.29 -11.05 7.83
N GLY A 44 12.16 -11.44 9.10
CA GLY A 44 13.19 -12.18 9.83
C GLY A 44 14.52 -11.41 9.94
N LEU A 45 14.45 -10.08 9.96
CA LEU A 45 15.59 -9.20 10.18
C LEU A 45 15.95 -9.16 11.66
N SER A 46 17.19 -8.77 11.98
CA SER A 46 17.53 -8.45 13.36
C SER A 46 16.74 -7.22 13.82
N GLY A 47 16.58 -7.04 15.13
CA GLY A 47 15.90 -5.85 15.67
C GLY A 47 16.58 -4.54 15.29
N GLU A 48 17.90 -4.54 15.15
CA GLU A 48 18.68 -3.38 14.71
C GLU A 48 18.43 -3.10 13.22
N ASP A 49 18.50 -4.12 12.37
CA ASP A 49 18.24 -3.99 10.94
C ASP A 49 16.79 -3.55 10.66
N ALA A 50 15.81 -4.15 11.33
CA ALA A 50 14.41 -3.80 11.17
C ALA A 50 14.14 -2.34 11.57
N ARG A 51 14.78 -1.88 12.66
CA ARG A 51 14.74 -0.48 13.08
C ARG A 51 15.38 0.43 12.03
N GLN A 52 16.54 0.05 11.50
CA GLN A 52 17.23 0.84 10.49
C GLN A 52 16.40 0.98 9.20
N VAL A 53 15.74 -0.09 8.74
CA VAL A 53 14.79 0.00 7.62
C VAL A 53 13.65 0.96 7.94
N ALA A 54 13.06 0.87 9.14
CA ALA A 54 11.98 1.76 9.55
C ALA A 54 12.42 3.24 9.62
N GLU A 55 13.64 3.51 10.08
CA GLU A 55 14.23 4.86 10.12
C GLU A 55 14.51 5.40 8.71
N ILE A 56 15.00 4.56 7.79
CA ILE A 56 15.18 4.93 6.38
C ILE A 56 13.82 5.27 5.76
N LEU A 57 12.80 4.43 5.94
CA LEU A 57 11.45 4.70 5.45
C LEU A 57 10.91 6.03 5.99
N ALA A 58 11.03 6.28 7.30
CA ALA A 58 10.59 7.53 7.92
C ALA A 58 11.30 8.76 7.34
N ALA A 59 12.62 8.69 7.18
CA ALA A 59 13.42 9.80 6.67
C ALA A 59 13.16 10.12 5.20
N GLU A 60 12.93 9.10 4.37
CA GLU A 60 12.72 9.27 2.93
C GLU A 60 11.28 9.67 2.62
N LEU A 61 10.29 9.08 3.28
CA LEU A 61 8.87 9.39 3.07
C LEU A 61 8.47 10.76 3.64
N GLY A 62 9.24 11.29 4.61
CA GLY A 62 9.02 12.61 5.19
C GLY A 62 9.63 13.77 4.40
N ARG A 63 10.19 13.54 3.20
CA ARG A 63 10.81 14.60 2.39
C ARG A 63 9.77 15.41 1.63
N GLU A 64 9.95 16.73 1.60
CA GLU A 64 9.09 17.67 0.85
C GLU A 64 9.19 17.47 -0.67
N GLU A 65 10.36 17.04 -1.17
CA GLU A 65 10.64 16.88 -2.60
C GLU A 65 10.08 15.57 -3.20
N GLY A 66 9.35 14.77 -2.40
CA GLY A 66 8.91 13.43 -2.76
C GLY A 66 10.00 12.37 -2.65
N TYR A 67 9.70 11.16 -3.09
CA TYR A 67 10.59 10.00 -2.98
C TYR A 67 10.42 9.03 -4.14
N ALA A 68 11.49 8.31 -4.48
CA ALA A 68 11.43 7.17 -5.38
C ALA A 68 11.68 5.89 -4.60
N ARG A 69 10.78 4.89 -4.71
CA ARG A 69 10.90 3.61 -3.99
C ARG A 69 12.21 2.89 -4.30
N SER A 70 12.71 3.00 -5.54
CA SER A 70 14.02 2.49 -5.95
C SER A 70 15.16 3.08 -5.13
N MET A 71 15.19 4.40 -4.92
CA MET A 71 16.23 5.04 -4.11
C MET A 71 16.20 4.58 -2.65
N ILE A 72 14.99 4.36 -2.10
CA ILE A 72 14.84 3.82 -0.74
C ILE A 72 15.37 2.38 -0.68
N ALA A 73 15.00 1.53 -1.65
CA ALA A 73 15.47 0.16 -1.74
C ALA A 73 16.99 0.07 -1.90
N ASP A 74 17.60 0.88 -2.78
CA ASP A 74 19.05 0.94 -2.99
C ASP A 74 19.76 1.39 -1.70
N ARG A 75 19.17 2.33 -0.96
CA ARG A 75 19.67 2.78 0.33
C ARG A 75 19.62 1.68 1.37
N VAL A 76 18.51 0.94 1.49
CA VAL A 76 18.37 -0.20 2.39
C VAL A 76 19.38 -1.30 2.03
N ALA A 77 19.48 -1.68 0.75
CA ALA A 77 20.41 -2.70 0.27
C ALA A 77 21.86 -2.35 0.65
N ARG A 78 22.27 -1.10 0.38
CA ARG A 78 23.63 -0.62 0.67
C ARG A 78 23.92 -0.51 2.16
N GLU A 79 22.99 -0.01 2.98
CA GLU A 79 23.25 0.24 4.40
C GLU A 79 23.21 -1.02 5.25
N LEU A 80 22.45 -2.04 4.83
CA LEU A 80 22.29 -3.30 5.55
C LEU A 80 23.04 -4.48 4.91
N ASP A 81 23.84 -4.25 3.87
CA ASP A 81 24.48 -5.30 3.05
C ASP A 81 23.46 -6.39 2.62
N MET A 82 22.26 -5.92 2.23
CA MET A 82 21.13 -6.76 1.89
C MET A 82 21.02 -6.94 0.37
N ASP A 83 20.61 -8.13 -0.05
CA ASP A 83 20.24 -8.41 -1.44
C ASP A 83 19.23 -7.37 -1.98
N GLU A 84 19.50 -6.85 -3.19
CA GLU A 84 18.71 -5.77 -3.79
C GLU A 84 17.24 -6.16 -4.02
N GLU A 85 16.98 -7.41 -4.41
CA GLU A 85 15.62 -7.88 -4.65
C GLU A 85 14.84 -7.98 -3.33
N ARG A 86 15.50 -8.46 -2.28
CA ARG A 86 14.94 -8.49 -0.93
C ARG A 86 14.65 -7.08 -0.41
N ALA A 87 15.60 -6.16 -0.54
CA ALA A 87 15.42 -4.77 -0.14
C ALA A 87 14.24 -4.13 -0.88
N ARG A 88 14.11 -4.38 -2.19
CA ARG A 88 12.98 -3.91 -2.99
C ARG A 88 11.65 -4.51 -2.54
N THR A 89 11.59 -5.82 -2.26
CA THR A 89 10.38 -6.45 -1.71
C THR A 89 9.92 -5.79 -0.41
N ILE A 90 10.85 -5.59 0.53
CA ILE A 90 10.56 -4.96 1.81
C ILE A 90 10.04 -3.54 1.56
N VAL A 91 10.80 -2.71 0.85
CA VAL A 91 10.45 -1.30 0.62
C VAL A 91 9.12 -1.15 -0.11
N ASP A 92 8.89 -1.88 -1.20
CA ASP A 92 7.64 -1.76 -1.96
C ASP A 92 6.42 -2.13 -1.11
N THR A 93 6.55 -3.18 -0.30
CA THR A 93 5.47 -3.66 0.56
C THR A 93 5.22 -2.69 1.72
N GLU A 94 6.27 -2.23 2.40
CA GLU A 94 6.15 -1.31 3.53
C GLU A 94 5.64 0.07 3.09
N VAL A 95 6.10 0.59 1.94
CA VAL A 95 5.60 1.86 1.40
C VAL A 95 4.12 1.77 1.05
N ALA A 96 3.67 0.66 0.43
CA ALA A 96 2.26 0.45 0.13
C ALA A 96 1.41 0.40 1.43
N SER A 97 1.88 -0.32 2.44
CA SER A 97 1.24 -0.36 3.76
C SER A 97 1.15 1.02 4.40
N ILE A 98 2.26 1.77 4.46
CA ILE A 98 2.31 3.11 5.07
C ILE A 98 1.32 4.05 4.36
N ARG A 99 1.32 4.08 3.03
CA ARG A 99 0.40 4.91 2.25
C ARG A 99 -1.06 4.54 2.50
N ASN A 100 -1.42 3.25 2.49
CA ASN A 100 -2.79 2.83 2.74
C ASN A 100 -3.26 3.17 4.16
N LEU A 101 -2.41 2.96 5.17
CA LEU A 101 -2.71 3.36 6.55
C LEU A 101 -2.84 4.89 6.70
N ALA A 102 -2.00 5.67 6.02
CA ALA A 102 -2.08 7.12 6.01
C ALA A 102 -3.38 7.62 5.35
N ARG A 103 -3.81 6.99 4.24
CA ARG A 103 -5.09 7.27 3.60
C ARG A 103 -6.28 6.97 4.53
N VAL A 104 -6.30 5.80 5.17
CA VAL A 104 -7.37 5.47 6.13
C VAL A 104 -7.44 6.51 7.23
N ARG A 105 -6.32 6.86 7.87
CA ARG A 105 -6.27 7.90 8.91
C ARG A 105 -6.83 9.23 8.40
N THR A 106 -6.32 9.70 7.26
CA THR A 106 -6.74 10.96 6.63
C THR A 106 -8.25 10.97 6.37
N PHE A 107 -8.79 9.89 5.81
CA PHE A 107 -10.22 9.80 5.50
C PHE A 107 -11.08 9.75 6.76
N THR A 108 -10.64 9.02 7.79
CA THR A 108 -11.32 8.97 9.10
C THR A 108 -11.32 10.33 9.78
N ASP A 109 -10.19 11.04 9.81
CA ASP A 109 -10.07 12.34 10.45
C ASP A 109 -10.91 13.41 9.74
N GLN A 110 -11.01 13.34 8.40
CA GLN A 110 -11.79 14.29 7.60
C GLN A 110 -13.30 14.03 7.63
N ALA A 111 -13.75 12.79 7.82
CA ALA A 111 -15.15 12.44 7.59
C ALA A 111 -16.11 12.92 8.67
N GLY A 112 -15.65 13.11 9.92
CA GLY A 112 -16.51 13.46 11.05
C GLY A 112 -17.64 12.45 11.33
N GLY A 113 -17.55 11.23 10.79
CA GLY A 113 -18.57 10.17 10.79
C GLY A 113 -18.04 8.89 10.14
N ASP A 114 -18.95 7.96 9.82
CA ASP A 114 -18.58 6.65 9.26
C ASP A 114 -17.90 6.79 7.88
N VAL A 115 -16.78 6.10 7.70
CA VAL A 115 -16.03 6.08 6.44
C VAL A 115 -16.19 4.73 5.78
N ARG A 116 -16.54 4.76 4.49
CA ARG A 116 -16.58 3.59 3.63
C ARG A 116 -15.42 3.63 2.64
N PHE A 117 -14.83 2.48 2.38
CA PHE A 117 -13.64 2.31 1.58
C PHE A 117 -13.91 1.44 0.35
N ARG A 118 -13.11 1.66 -0.69
CA ARG A 118 -12.95 0.76 -1.83
C ARG A 118 -11.49 0.37 -1.99
N TRP A 119 -11.27 -0.77 -2.62
CA TRP A 119 -9.95 -1.29 -3.00
C TRP A 119 -9.77 -1.11 -4.50
N VAL A 120 -8.82 -0.27 -4.92
CA VAL A 120 -8.62 0.06 -6.32
C VAL A 120 -7.18 -0.18 -6.74
N ASP A 121 -6.99 -0.59 -7.99
CA ASP A 121 -5.67 -0.62 -8.58
C ASP A 121 -5.17 0.81 -8.83
N SER A 122 -3.92 1.10 -8.44
CA SER A 122 -3.32 2.41 -8.65
C SER A 122 -2.79 2.61 -10.07
N VAL A 123 -2.59 1.53 -10.86
CA VAL A 123 -1.83 1.57 -12.13
C VAL A 123 -2.54 0.95 -13.34
N GLY A 124 -3.74 0.41 -13.19
CA GLY A 124 -4.52 -0.17 -14.29
C GLY A 124 -3.86 -1.39 -14.94
N GLN A 125 -3.13 -2.20 -14.18
CA GLN A 125 -2.44 -3.42 -14.65
C GLN A 125 -3.08 -4.69 -14.08
N ASP A 126 -2.68 -5.86 -14.60
CA ASP A 126 -3.16 -7.17 -14.13
C ASP A 126 -3.12 -7.28 -12.60
N ASP A 127 -4.32 -7.40 -12.01
CA ASP A 127 -4.47 -7.70 -10.59
C ASP A 127 -3.80 -9.03 -10.27
N SER A 128 -3.07 -9.09 -9.15
CA SER A 128 -2.81 -10.37 -8.52
C SER A 128 -4.15 -11.05 -8.20
N GLN A 129 -4.19 -12.38 -8.19
CA GLN A 129 -5.43 -13.11 -7.85
C GLN A 129 -5.97 -12.69 -6.48
N VAL A 130 -5.09 -12.41 -5.52
CA VAL A 130 -5.47 -11.89 -4.20
C VAL A 130 -6.19 -10.55 -4.30
N CYS A 131 -5.66 -9.57 -5.05
CA CYS A 131 -6.29 -8.26 -5.19
C CYS A 131 -7.59 -8.32 -6.00
N ALA A 132 -7.64 -9.19 -7.01
CA ALA A 132 -8.85 -9.42 -7.79
C ALA A 132 -10.00 -9.92 -6.91
N ASP A 133 -9.71 -10.84 -5.98
CA ASP A 133 -10.72 -11.38 -5.06
C ASP A 133 -11.16 -10.34 -4.02
N VAL A 134 -10.21 -9.57 -3.45
CA VAL A 134 -10.56 -8.44 -2.56
C VAL A 134 -11.47 -7.44 -3.26
N ARG A 135 -11.15 -7.08 -4.51
CA ARG A 135 -11.95 -6.15 -5.30
C ARG A 135 -13.32 -6.73 -5.64
N SER A 136 -13.39 -7.99 -6.07
CA SER A 136 -14.66 -8.66 -6.40
C SER A 136 -15.60 -8.68 -5.20
N GLU A 137 -15.10 -8.99 -4.01
CA GLU A 137 -15.91 -9.04 -2.80
C GLU A 137 -16.47 -7.65 -2.43
N ILE A 138 -15.66 -6.59 -2.59
CA ILE A 138 -16.10 -5.20 -2.36
C ILE A 138 -17.06 -4.73 -3.45
N ASP A 139 -16.87 -5.12 -4.70
CA ASP A 139 -17.77 -4.76 -5.80
C ASP A 139 -19.15 -5.41 -5.63
N ASP A 140 -19.21 -6.64 -5.12
CA ASP A 140 -20.45 -7.37 -4.86
C ASP A 140 -21.21 -6.82 -3.64
N ARG A 141 -20.51 -6.47 -2.56
CA ARG A 141 -21.12 -5.93 -1.32
C ARG A 141 -21.38 -4.43 -1.38
N GLY A 142 -20.62 -3.72 -2.19
CA GLY A 142 -20.48 -2.27 -2.13
C GLY A 142 -19.40 -1.81 -1.14
N PRO A 143 -19.21 -0.49 -1.00
CA PRO A 143 -18.20 0.10 -0.13
C PRO A 143 -18.32 -0.37 1.33
N VAL A 144 -17.19 -0.75 1.93
CA VAL A 144 -17.12 -1.40 3.26
C VAL A 144 -16.45 -0.53 4.30
N ASP A 145 -16.68 -0.78 5.59
CA ASP A 145 -15.88 -0.13 6.65
C ASP A 145 -14.46 -0.74 6.77
N LEU A 146 -13.63 -0.20 7.68
CA LEU A 146 -12.24 -0.66 7.83
C LEU A 146 -12.12 -2.11 8.35
N ASP A 147 -13.00 -2.52 9.26
CA ASP A 147 -12.93 -3.85 9.86
C ASP A 147 -13.40 -4.91 8.85
N GLU A 148 -14.43 -4.57 8.07
CA GLU A 148 -14.86 -5.35 6.91
C GLU A 148 -13.76 -5.43 5.85
N LEU A 149 -13.11 -4.32 5.49
CA LEU A 149 -11.99 -4.31 4.53
C LEU A 149 -10.86 -5.24 4.98
N ARG A 150 -10.45 -5.17 6.25
CA ARG A 150 -9.42 -6.04 6.82
C ARG A 150 -9.83 -7.50 6.79
N SER A 151 -11.09 -7.79 7.06
CA SER A 151 -11.62 -9.16 7.02
C SER A 151 -11.57 -9.72 5.60
N ILE A 152 -12.02 -8.94 4.60
CA ILE A 152 -11.95 -9.31 3.18
C ILE A 152 -10.50 -9.54 2.73
N ILE A 153 -9.58 -8.65 3.09
CA ILE A 153 -8.15 -8.80 2.78
C ILE A 153 -7.61 -10.10 3.39
N ARG A 154 -7.93 -10.38 4.65
CA ARG A 154 -7.47 -11.58 5.36
C ARG A 154 -8.00 -12.86 4.70
N GLU A 155 -9.29 -12.89 4.38
CA GLU A 155 -9.94 -14.03 3.73
C GLU A 155 -9.30 -14.29 2.37
N ALA A 156 -9.28 -13.30 1.47
CA ALA A 156 -8.67 -13.44 0.16
C ALA A 156 -7.21 -13.87 0.25
N ALA A 157 -6.40 -13.20 1.08
CA ALA A 157 -4.99 -13.55 1.24
C ALA A 157 -4.77 -14.99 1.75
N SER A 158 -5.68 -15.53 2.56
CA SER A 158 -5.56 -16.90 3.07
C SER A 158 -5.82 -17.99 2.01
N GLU A 159 -6.52 -17.66 0.93
CA GLU A 159 -6.86 -18.60 -0.14
C GLU A 159 -5.75 -18.74 -1.19
N HIS A 160 -4.74 -17.86 -1.15
CA HIS A 160 -3.70 -17.77 -2.17
C HIS A 160 -2.29 -18.03 -1.62
N PRO A 161 -1.44 -18.81 -2.33
CA PRO A 161 -0.06 -19.07 -1.90
C PRO A 161 0.82 -17.83 -1.74
N SER A 162 0.49 -16.74 -2.45
CA SER A 162 1.21 -15.47 -2.40
C SER A 162 0.62 -14.47 -1.39
N GLY A 163 -0.46 -14.84 -0.69
CA GLY A 163 -1.14 -13.93 0.23
C GLY A 163 -0.44 -13.83 1.58
N THR A 164 -0.67 -12.71 2.26
CA THR A 164 -0.13 -12.40 3.59
C THR A 164 -1.28 -12.11 4.58
N PRO A 165 -2.12 -13.10 4.93
CA PRO A 165 -3.33 -12.89 5.74
C PRO A 165 -3.06 -12.30 7.13
N GLU A 166 -1.90 -12.58 7.71
CA GLU A 166 -1.43 -11.99 8.97
C GLU A 166 -1.20 -10.47 8.87
N ARG A 167 -1.03 -9.94 7.65
CA ARG A 167 -0.78 -8.51 7.38
C ARG A 167 -2.02 -7.73 6.96
N ALA A 168 -3.20 -8.31 7.13
CA ALA A 168 -4.45 -7.65 6.78
C ALA A 168 -4.67 -6.33 7.53
N ASP A 169 -4.26 -6.25 8.80
CA ASP A 169 -4.41 -5.02 9.61
C ASP A 169 -3.52 -3.86 9.13
N ASP A 170 -2.46 -4.20 8.40
CA ASP A 170 -1.55 -3.28 7.72
C ASP A 170 -1.94 -3.01 6.25
N LEU A 171 -3.08 -3.56 5.82
CA LEU A 171 -3.64 -3.44 4.46
C LEU A 171 -2.69 -3.96 3.38
N VAL A 172 -2.02 -5.08 3.68
CA VAL A 172 -1.12 -5.79 2.76
C VAL A 172 -1.71 -7.16 2.45
N PRO A 173 -2.45 -7.32 1.33
CA PRO A 173 -2.96 -8.64 0.92
C PRO A 173 -1.86 -9.58 0.43
N HIS A 174 -0.78 -9.03 -0.13
CA HIS A 174 0.40 -9.77 -0.61
C HIS A 174 1.61 -8.84 -0.73
N GLU A 175 2.81 -9.41 -0.89
CA GLU A 175 4.04 -8.63 -1.11
C GLU A 175 3.98 -7.79 -2.39
N ARG A 176 4.63 -6.62 -2.37
CA ARG A 176 4.69 -5.66 -3.49
C ARG A 176 3.31 -5.26 -4.03
N CYS A 177 2.28 -5.29 -3.18
CA CYS A 177 0.94 -4.88 -3.56
C CYS A 177 0.92 -3.42 -4.04
N ARG A 178 0.27 -3.19 -5.18
CA ARG A 178 0.12 -1.86 -5.78
C ARG A 178 -1.25 -1.25 -5.54
N HIS A 179 -2.20 -2.04 -5.04
CA HIS A 179 -3.54 -1.54 -4.80
C HIS A 179 -3.58 -0.56 -3.64
N THR A 180 -4.55 0.33 -3.73
CA THR A 180 -4.76 1.36 -2.74
C THR A 180 -6.18 1.43 -2.24
N VAL A 181 -6.30 1.84 -0.98
CA VAL A 181 -7.56 2.16 -0.35
C VAL A 181 -7.99 3.59 -0.71
N VAL A 182 -9.23 3.74 -1.19
CA VAL A 182 -9.83 5.05 -1.47
C VAL A 182 -11.11 5.22 -0.67
N ARG A 183 -11.42 6.46 -0.29
CA ARG A 183 -12.70 6.81 0.33
C ARG A 183 -13.81 6.76 -0.70
N HIS A 184 -14.92 6.12 -0.36
CA HIS A 184 -16.16 6.26 -1.11
C HIS A 184 -16.83 7.59 -0.76
N MET A 185 -17.14 8.40 -1.79
CA MET A 185 -17.98 9.59 -1.66
C MET A 185 -19.29 9.35 -2.40
N GLU A 186 -20.41 9.69 -1.76
CA GLU A 186 -21.76 9.61 -2.33
C GLU A 186 -22.06 10.76 -3.30
#